data_AF-A0A497MZQ7-F1
#
_entry.id   AF-A0A497MZQ7-F1
#
_cell.length_a   1.000
_cell.length_b   1.000
_cell.length_c   1.000
_cell.angle_alpha   90.00
_cell.angle_beta   90.00
_cell.angle_gamma   90.00
#
_symmetry.space_group_name_H-M   'P 1'
#
loop_
_entity.id
_entity.type
_entity.pdbx_description
1 polymer ?
#
loop_
_entity_poly.entity_id
_entity_poly.type
_entity_poly.pdbx_seq_one_letter_code
_entity_poly.pdbx_strand_id
1 'polypeptide(L)'
;MSSDKVDVIDLIINVLREHEKTLDELVGRLEEVLDRIPAAEGREVVERPPTIRVEVHDWREFRSRCRGAPVVAFEVEDRTLSIYAVKGGMIYTYSEVLPEMKVRMRKADGHYVVEEFSVDSLE
;
A
#
# COMPACT_ATOMS: atom_id res chain seq x y z
N MET A 1 0.78 -60.82 -27.55
CA MET A 1 -0.08 -60.35 -26.44
C MET A 1 0.68 -60.10 -25.14
N SER A 2 1.89 -60.64 -24.92
CA SER A 2 2.73 -60.32 -23.76
C SER A 2 3.61 -59.07 -23.96
N SER A 3 4.08 -58.80 -25.18
CA SER A 3 4.93 -57.62 -25.49
C SER A 3 4.18 -56.29 -25.29
N ASP A 4 2.99 -56.16 -25.85
CA ASP A 4 2.21 -54.90 -25.79
C ASP A 4 1.91 -54.44 -24.35
N LYS A 5 1.77 -55.39 -23.42
CA LYS A 5 1.56 -55.09 -22.00
C LYS A 5 2.84 -54.59 -21.33
N VAL A 6 3.99 -55.10 -21.73
CA VAL A 6 5.30 -54.63 -21.25
C VAL A 6 5.57 -53.23 -21.82
N ASP A 7 5.29 -53.01 -23.11
CA ASP A 7 5.47 -51.70 -23.77
C ASP A 7 4.62 -50.59 -23.11
N VAL A 8 3.37 -50.89 -22.73
CA VAL A 8 2.50 -49.95 -22.00
C VAL A 8 3.02 -49.67 -20.59
N ILE A 9 3.57 -50.68 -19.89
CA ILE A 9 4.16 -50.49 -18.57
C ILE A 9 5.40 -49.60 -18.66
N ASP A 10 6.26 -49.81 -19.66
CA ASP A 10 7.44 -48.97 -19.88
C ASP A 10 7.06 -47.52 -20.20
N LEU A 11 5.97 -47.31 -20.95
CA LEU A 11 5.42 -45.96 -21.17
C LEU A 11 4.97 -45.31 -19.86
N ILE A 12 4.23 -46.04 -19.01
CA ILE A 12 3.78 -45.53 -17.71
C ILE A 12 4.97 -45.21 -16.81
N ILE A 13 5.98 -46.07 -16.76
CA ILE A 13 7.20 -45.85 -15.97
C ILE A 13 7.91 -44.58 -16.43
N ASN A 14 8.04 -44.37 -17.74
CA ASN A 14 8.68 -43.17 -18.29
C ASN A 14 7.91 -41.89 -17.94
N VAL A 15 6.57 -41.90 -18.06
CA VAL A 15 5.73 -40.75 -17.69
C VAL A 15 5.83 -40.44 -16.20
N LEU A 16 5.78 -41.46 -15.34
CA LEU A 16 5.90 -41.26 -13.89
C LEU A 16 7.27 -40.72 -13.51
N ARG A 17 8.34 -41.21 -14.14
CA ARG A 17 9.71 -40.74 -13.91
C ARG A 17 9.90 -39.27 -14.35
N GLU A 18 9.26 -38.87 -15.44
CA GLU A 18 9.27 -37.46 -15.88
C GLU A 18 8.49 -36.55 -14.91
N HIS A 19 7.37 -37.03 -14.38
CA HIS A 19 6.61 -36.30 -13.35
C HIS A 19 7.39 -36.17 -12.04
N GLU A 20 8.05 -37.23 -11.59
CA GLU A 20 8.92 -37.20 -10.40
C GLU A 20 9.99 -36.12 -10.54
N LYS A 21 10.68 -36.09 -11.68
CA LYS A 21 11.68 -35.06 -11.99
C LYS A 21 11.08 -33.66 -12.02
N THR A 22 9.91 -33.49 -12.61
CA THR A 22 9.21 -32.18 -12.65
C THR A 22 8.84 -31.70 -11.25
N LEU A 23 8.41 -32.61 -10.37
CA LEU A 23 8.09 -32.29 -8.98
C LEU A 23 9.35 -31.89 -8.21
N ASP A 24 10.46 -32.60 -8.37
CA ASP A 24 11.74 -32.25 -7.75
C ASP A 24 12.22 -30.85 -8.17
N GLU A 25 12.09 -30.52 -9.46
CA GLU A 25 12.41 -29.18 -9.97
C GLU A 25 11.49 -28.10 -9.40
N LEU A 26 10.19 -28.37 -9.25
CA LEU A 26 9.25 -27.43 -8.64
C LEU A 26 9.51 -27.22 -7.15
N VAL A 27 9.85 -28.28 -6.42
CA VAL A 27 10.23 -28.21 -4.99
C VAL A 27 11.47 -27.34 -4.84
N GLY A 28 12.53 -27.57 -5.62
CA GLY A 28 13.75 -26.76 -5.54
C GLY A 28 13.51 -25.28 -5.86
N ARG A 29 12.63 -24.96 -6.81
CA ARG A 29 12.23 -23.57 -7.10
C ARG A 29 11.43 -22.94 -5.97
N LEU A 30 10.58 -23.72 -5.30
CA LEU A 30 9.81 -23.27 -4.13
C LEU A 30 10.73 -22.97 -2.95
N GLU A 31 11.74 -23.82 -2.70
CA GLU A 31 12.78 -23.59 -1.70
C GLU A 31 13.60 -22.33 -2.01
N GLU A 32 14.02 -22.13 -3.26
CA GLU A 32 14.74 -20.91 -3.67
C GLU A 32 13.89 -19.64 -3.48
N VAL A 33 12.59 -19.71 -3.75
CA VAL A 33 11.65 -18.61 -3.48
C VAL A 33 11.50 -18.40 -1.97
N LEU A 34 11.41 -19.47 -1.18
CA LEU A 34 11.32 -19.39 0.28
C LEU A 34 12.57 -18.76 0.90
N ASP A 35 13.76 -19.10 0.42
CA ASP A 35 15.04 -18.52 0.86
C ASP A 35 15.16 -17.04 0.50
N ARG A 36 14.53 -16.61 -0.61
CA ARG A 36 14.46 -15.20 -1.02
C ARG A 36 13.41 -14.41 -0.25
N ILE A 37 12.44 -15.07 0.35
CA ILE A 37 11.50 -14.43 1.27
C ILE A 37 12.25 -14.28 2.59
N PRO A 38 12.60 -13.06 3.03
CA PRO A 38 13.20 -12.88 4.34
C PRO A 38 12.26 -13.54 5.34
N ALA A 39 12.78 -14.48 6.11
CA ALA A 39 12.00 -15.17 7.11
C ALA A 39 11.32 -14.09 7.96
N ALA A 40 10.00 -14.18 8.09
CA ALA A 40 9.29 -13.47 9.16
C ALA A 40 9.67 -14.16 10.48
N GLU A 41 10.96 -14.20 10.77
CA GLU A 41 11.53 -14.57 12.04
C GLU A 41 11.09 -13.52 13.03
N GLY A 42 10.40 -13.99 14.07
CA GLY A 42 10.13 -13.19 15.25
C GLY A 42 9.02 -12.17 15.04
N ARG A 43 7.86 -12.48 15.64
CA ARG A 43 7.27 -11.49 16.52
C ARG A 43 8.27 -11.20 17.64
N GLU A 44 9.34 -10.47 17.35
CA GLU A 44 10.02 -9.73 18.39
C GLU A 44 8.96 -8.80 18.98
N VAL A 45 8.91 -8.72 20.31
CA VAL A 45 8.35 -7.54 20.96
C VAL A 45 9.29 -6.42 20.54
N VAL A 46 9.04 -5.85 19.36
CA VAL A 46 9.71 -4.65 18.89
C VAL A 46 9.30 -3.63 19.94
N GLU A 47 10.22 -3.31 20.86
CA GLU A 47 10.23 -2.00 21.49
C GLU A 47 10.10 -1.04 20.33
N ARG A 48 8.86 -0.56 20.06
CA ARG A 48 8.58 0.27 18.90
C ARG A 48 9.60 1.40 18.99
N PRO A 49 10.57 1.49 18.05
CA PRO A 49 11.50 2.60 18.08
C PRO A 49 10.65 3.87 18.15
N PRO A 50 11.03 4.89 18.94
CA PRO A 50 10.20 6.06 19.15
C PRO A 50 9.76 6.56 17.78
N THR A 51 8.46 6.56 17.55
CA THR A 51 7.90 6.92 16.26
C THR A 51 8.36 8.34 15.93
N ILE A 52 9.30 8.48 15.01
CA ILE A 52 9.87 9.78 14.66
C ILE A 52 8.80 10.54 13.90
N ARG A 53 8.33 11.65 14.47
CA ARG A 53 7.44 12.59 13.80
C ARG A 53 8.28 13.63 13.06
N VAL A 54 8.03 13.75 11.76
CA VAL A 54 8.68 14.73 10.88
C VAL A 54 7.63 15.75 10.47
N GLU A 55 7.75 16.97 10.95
CA GLU A 55 6.91 18.08 10.50
C GLU A 55 7.47 18.67 9.21
N VAL A 56 6.60 18.82 8.23
CA VAL A 56 6.91 19.36 6.91
C VAL A 56 5.95 20.51 6.65
N HIS A 57 6.47 21.71 6.48
CA HIS A 57 5.65 22.91 6.25
C HIS A 57 5.40 23.19 4.76
N ASP A 58 6.21 22.63 3.86
CA ASP A 58 5.99 22.75 2.41
C ASP A 58 5.18 21.57 1.86
N TRP A 59 4.04 21.87 1.24
CA TRP A 59 3.15 20.84 0.70
C TRP A 59 3.80 19.99 -0.41
N ARG A 60 4.60 20.62 -1.29
CA ARG A 60 5.25 19.91 -2.40
C ARG A 60 6.29 18.93 -1.88
N GLU A 61 7.04 19.34 -0.86
CA GLU A 61 7.99 18.50 -0.15
C GLU A 61 7.27 17.34 0.55
N PHE A 62 6.20 17.62 1.31
CA PHE A 62 5.42 16.59 1.97
C PHE A 62 4.93 15.53 0.98
N ARG A 63 4.33 15.97 -0.14
CA ARG A 63 3.83 15.09 -1.19
C ARG A 63 4.94 14.28 -1.86
N SER A 64 6.11 14.87 -2.04
CA SER A 64 7.28 14.20 -2.60
C SER A 64 7.80 13.09 -1.67
N ARG A 65 8.02 13.43 -0.39
CA ARG A 65 8.51 12.51 0.64
C ARG A 65 7.53 11.36 0.88
N CYS A 66 6.23 11.65 0.92
CA CYS A 66 5.18 10.69 1.25
C CYS A 66 4.60 9.95 0.03
N ARG A 67 5.13 10.15 -1.18
CA ARG A 67 4.68 9.40 -2.36
C ARG A 67 4.87 7.89 -2.13
N GLY A 68 3.79 7.12 -2.31
CA GLY A 68 3.78 5.67 -2.06
C GLY A 68 3.74 5.29 -0.58
N ALA A 69 3.38 6.21 0.32
CA ALA A 69 3.14 5.87 1.72
C ALA A 69 1.98 4.85 1.83
N PRO A 70 2.14 3.75 2.59
CA PRO A 70 1.09 2.75 2.77
C PRO A 70 -0.14 3.27 3.52
N VAL A 71 0.05 4.27 4.38
CA VAL A 71 -1.03 4.85 5.19
C VAL A 71 -0.94 6.37 5.12
N VAL A 72 -2.09 6.98 4.85
CA VAL A 72 -2.31 8.42 4.91
C VAL A 72 -3.62 8.66 5.65
N ALA A 73 -3.62 9.63 6.56
CA ALA A 73 -4.79 10.10 7.27
C ALA A 73 -4.82 11.63 7.25
N PHE A 74 -5.98 12.23 7.43
CA PHE A 74 -6.12 13.66 7.61
C PHE A 74 -7.17 13.95 8.67
N GLU A 75 -7.02 15.11 9.29
CA GLU A 75 -7.94 15.66 10.27
C GLU A 75 -8.13 17.14 10.00
N VAL A 76 -9.33 17.63 10.29
CA VAL A 76 -9.63 19.06 10.27
C VAL A 76 -10.20 19.42 11.63
N GLU A 77 -9.42 20.16 12.41
CA GLU A 77 -9.80 20.65 13.74
C GLU A 77 -9.52 22.16 13.79
N ASP A 78 -10.47 22.95 14.29
CA ASP A 78 -10.31 24.41 14.45
C ASP A 78 -9.75 25.13 13.21
N ARG A 79 -10.30 24.80 12.03
CA ARG A 79 -9.84 25.29 10.70
C ARG A 79 -8.40 24.94 10.35
N THR A 80 -7.74 24.04 11.06
CA THR A 80 -6.42 23.54 10.71
C THR A 80 -6.57 22.18 10.04
N LEU A 81 -6.18 22.08 8.78
CA LEU A 81 -6.01 20.80 8.11
C LEU A 81 -4.67 20.22 8.54
N SER A 82 -4.68 19.02 9.12
CA SER A 82 -3.48 18.23 9.41
C SER A 82 -3.51 16.95 8.60
N ILE A 83 -2.41 16.64 7.92
CA ILE A 83 -2.24 15.45 7.08
C ILE A 83 -1.07 14.64 7.62
N TYR A 84 -1.32 13.35 7.85
CA TYR A 84 -0.37 12.40 8.41
C TYR A 84 -0.07 11.31 7.38
N ALA A 85 1.20 10.95 7.22
CA ALA A 85 1.60 9.84 6.36
C ALA A 85 2.67 8.97 7.03
N VAL A 86 2.49 7.65 6.99
CA VAL A 86 3.46 6.69 7.55
C VAL A 86 4.34 6.16 6.43
N LYS A 87 5.65 6.36 6.51
CA LYS A 87 6.60 5.81 5.52
C LYS A 87 7.96 5.55 6.17
N GLY A 88 8.49 4.34 5.98
CA GLY A 88 9.80 3.96 6.53
C GLY A 88 9.88 4.04 8.05
N GLY A 89 8.78 3.77 8.76
CA GLY A 89 8.72 3.89 10.23
C GLY A 89 8.59 5.32 10.78
N MET A 90 8.55 6.34 9.90
CA MET A 90 8.35 7.74 10.28
C MET A 90 6.90 8.16 10.04
N ILE A 91 6.41 9.08 10.88
CA ILE A 91 5.14 9.79 10.66
C ILE A 91 5.47 11.19 10.15
N TYR A 92 5.19 11.44 8.88
CA TYR A 92 5.24 12.78 8.32
C TYR A 92 3.95 13.52 8.65
N THR A 93 4.06 14.77 9.09
CA THR A 93 2.91 15.64 9.40
C THR A 93 3.03 16.92 8.59
N TYR A 94 1.98 17.27 7.86
CA TYR A 94 1.79 18.57 7.23
C TYR A 94 0.57 19.23 7.84
N SER A 95 0.65 20.50 8.21
CA SER A 95 -0.47 21.24 8.76
C SER A 95 -0.59 22.60 8.10
N GLU A 96 -1.81 22.99 7.74
CA GLU A 96 -2.14 24.30 7.18
C GLU A 96 -3.46 24.83 7.74
N VAL A 97 -3.57 26.15 7.86
CA VAL A 97 -4.84 26.80 8.22
C VAL A 97 -5.70 26.92 6.98
N LEU A 98 -6.93 26.43 7.03
CA LEU A 98 -7.90 26.52 5.94
C LEU A 98 -8.37 27.97 5.76
N PRO A 99 -8.49 28.43 4.51
CA PRO A 99 -8.87 29.81 4.23
C PRO A 99 -10.33 30.06 4.60
N GLU A 100 -10.69 31.32 4.86
CA GLU A 100 -12.10 31.66 5.01
C GLU A 100 -12.79 31.61 3.65
N MET A 101 -13.90 30.89 3.61
CA MET A 101 -14.71 30.76 2.41
C MET A 101 -16.05 31.46 2.61
N LYS A 102 -16.27 32.52 1.85
CA LYS A 102 -17.52 33.28 1.83
C LYS A 102 -18.32 32.83 0.60
N VAL A 103 -19.47 32.22 0.83
CA VAL A 103 -20.33 31.71 -0.24
C VAL A 103 -21.65 32.48 -0.22
N ARG A 104 -22.00 33.12 -1.34
CA ARG A 104 -23.32 33.72 -1.55
C ARG A 104 -24.21 32.67 -2.21
N MET A 105 -25.30 32.33 -1.53
CA MET A 105 -26.28 31.36 -2.03
C MET A 105 -27.66 32.00 -2.17
N ARG A 106 -28.35 31.67 -3.25
CA ARG A 106 -29.76 31.99 -3.44
C ARG A 106 -30.59 30.72 -3.39
N LYS A 107 -31.66 30.73 -2.61
CA LYS A 107 -32.63 29.64 -2.60
C LYS A 107 -33.61 29.81 -3.75
N ALA A 108 -33.77 28.78 -4.59
CA ALA A 108 -34.73 28.75 -5.69
C ALA A 108 -35.41 27.38 -5.68
N ASP A 109 -36.74 27.33 -5.64
CA ASP A 109 -37.55 26.13 -5.89
C ASP A 109 -36.96 24.81 -5.37
N GLY A 110 -36.78 24.72 -4.05
CA GLY A 110 -36.33 23.50 -3.36
C GLY A 110 -34.83 23.21 -3.43
N HIS A 111 -34.03 23.99 -4.15
CA HIS A 111 -32.58 23.85 -4.23
C HIS A 111 -31.85 25.17 -3.89
N TYR A 112 -30.56 25.05 -3.54
CA TYR A 112 -29.69 26.19 -3.31
C TYR A 112 -28.78 26.38 -4.53
N VAL A 113 -28.76 27.60 -5.07
CA VAL A 113 -27.85 28.01 -6.13
C VAL A 113 -26.71 28.79 -5.49
N VAL A 114 -25.47 28.35 -5.69
CA VAL A 114 -24.29 29.14 -5.34
C VAL A 114 -24.12 30.21 -6.41
N GLU A 115 -24.19 31.47 -6.02
CA GLU A 115 -24.07 32.61 -6.94
C GLU A 115 -22.62 33.13 -6.99
N GLU A 116 -21.92 33.07 -5.86
CA GLU A 116 -20.55 33.56 -5.75
C GLU A 116 -19.82 32.81 -4.63
N PHE A 117 -18.53 32.51 -4.85
CA PHE A 117 -17.63 32.05 -3.79
C PHE A 117 -16.38 32.91 -3.79
N SER A 118 -15.96 33.34 -2.60
CA SER A 118 -14.71 34.07 -2.37
C SER A 118 -13.92 33.31 -1.33
N VAL A 119 -12.62 33.18 -1.57
CA VAL A 119 -11.65 32.57 -0.65
C VAL A 119 -10.64 33.65 -0.33
N ASP A 120 -10.42 33.92 0.95
CA ASP A 120 -9.33 34.81 1.35
C ASP A 120 -8.01 34.09 1.04
N SER A 121 -7.11 34.73 0.29
CA SER A 121 -5.81 34.15 -0.06
C SER A 121 -5.02 33.83 1.22
N LEU A 122 -4.54 32.58 1.35
CA LEU A 122 -3.51 32.25 2.32
C LEU A 122 -2.18 32.71 1.72
N GLU A 123 -1.57 33.73 2.34
CA GLU A 123 -0.17 34.10 2.08
C GLU A 123 0.79 33.05 2.67
#